data_AF-A0A960JUT3-F1
#
_entry.id   AF-A0A960JUT3-F1
#
_cell.length_a   1.000
_cell.length_b   1.000
_cell.length_c   1.000
_cell.angle_alpha   90.00
_cell.angle_beta   90.00
_cell.angle_gamma   90.00
#
_symmetry.space_group_name_H-M   'P 1'
#
loop_
_entity.id
_entity.type
_entity.pdbx_description
1 polymer ?
#
loop_
_entity_poly.entity_id
_entity_poly.type
_entity_poly.pdbx_seq_one_letter_code
_entity_poly.pdbx_strand_id
1 'polypeptide(L)'
;MATSGFTHHPSRPGVWRYDDTGAGIDFLVPELFAGKGTRSAKVPGQAKNSIGRAAGLELALFDKSMMSIGSYEQGDPRTLRLKVAGSAALLCAKSFKLHERFSDHARPDRVRPKDATDVYRRLPTICNI
;
A
#
# COMPACT_ATOMS: atom_id res chain seq x y z
N MET A 1 -9.79 18.35 16.18
CA MET A 1 -9.73 16.89 15.95
C MET A 1 -8.35 16.45 16.40
N ALA A 2 -8.26 15.61 17.43
CA ALA A 2 -6.97 15.18 17.96
C ALA A 2 -6.18 14.44 16.86
N THR A 3 -5.06 15.02 16.44
CA THR A 3 -4.14 14.44 15.48
C THR A 3 -3.55 13.21 16.12
N SER A 4 -3.82 12.02 15.59
CA SER A 4 -3.35 10.73 16.10
C SER A 4 -1.83 10.51 15.89
N GLY A 5 -1.04 11.59 15.92
CA GLY A 5 0.41 11.62 15.65
C GLY A 5 0.78 11.44 14.18
N PHE A 6 -0.18 11.46 13.25
CA PHE A 6 0.08 11.31 11.81
C PHE A 6 -0.07 12.62 11.05
N THR A 7 0.91 12.93 10.20
CA THR A 7 0.87 14.05 9.25
C THR A 7 0.78 13.55 7.81
N HIS A 8 0.02 14.28 6.98
CA HIS A 8 -0.15 13.97 5.57
C HIS A 8 1.04 14.46 4.75
N HIS A 9 1.51 13.66 3.78
CA HIS A 9 2.60 14.05 2.92
C HIS A 9 2.13 15.09 1.87
N PRO A 10 2.73 16.29 1.82
CA PRO A 10 2.19 17.44 1.07
C PRO A 10 2.08 17.17 -0.44
N SER A 11 3.04 16.44 -1.02
CA SER A 11 3.07 16.16 -2.46
C SER A 11 2.56 14.78 -2.87
N ARG A 12 2.24 13.89 -1.92
CA ARG A 12 1.89 12.49 -2.20
C ARG A 12 0.54 12.13 -1.56
N PRO A 13 -0.56 12.12 -2.34
CA PRO A 13 -1.85 11.71 -1.85
C PRO A 13 -1.81 10.30 -1.25
N GLY A 14 -2.57 10.08 -0.19
CA GLY A 14 -2.61 8.78 0.47
C GLY A 14 -1.48 8.48 1.44
N VAL A 15 -0.37 9.22 1.43
CA VAL A 15 0.79 8.92 2.28
C VAL A 15 0.69 9.69 3.59
N TRP A 16 0.70 8.96 4.70
CA TRP A 16 0.67 9.50 6.05
C TRP A 16 1.89 9.02 6.82
N ARG A 17 2.49 9.90 7.62
CA ARG A 17 3.68 9.58 8.41
C ARG A 17 3.41 9.86 9.87
N TYR A 18 3.85 8.94 10.71
CA TYR A 18 3.88 9.13 12.14
C TYR A 18 5.06 10.03 12.49
N ASP A 19 4.80 11.14 13.18
CA ASP A 19 5.78 12.21 13.35
C ASP A 19 7.01 11.75 14.17
N ASP A 20 6.82 10.91 15.19
CA ASP A 20 7.91 10.54 16.10
C ASP A 20 8.88 9.51 15.51
N THR A 21 8.39 8.59 14.68
CA THR A 21 9.19 7.45 14.17
C THR A 21 9.48 7.53 12.68
N GLY A 22 8.77 8.40 11.95
CA GLY A 22 8.80 8.45 10.49
C GLY A 22 8.14 7.24 9.81
N ALA A 23 7.55 6.31 10.58
CA ALA A 23 6.79 5.19 10.04
C ALA A 23 5.61 5.69 9.21
N GLY A 24 5.37 5.08 8.06
CA GLY A 24 4.37 5.54 7.11
C GLY A 24 3.24 4.54 6.90
N ILE A 25 2.03 5.06 6.71
CA ILE A 25 0.87 4.31 6.25
C ILE A 25 0.37 4.94 4.95
N ASP A 26 0.16 4.12 3.94
CA ASP A 26 -0.40 4.54 2.67
C ASP A 26 -1.86 4.10 2.58
N PHE A 27 -2.79 5.06 2.45
CA PHE A 27 -4.18 4.79 2.10
C PHE A 27 -4.35 4.90 0.58
N LEU A 28 -4.69 3.77 -0.04
CA LEU A 28 -4.78 3.63 -1.48
C LEU A 28 -6.14 3.05 -1.87
N VAL A 29 -6.63 3.48 -3.03
CA VAL A 29 -7.76 2.86 -3.74
C VAL A 29 -7.27 2.32 -5.08
N PRO A 30 -7.71 1.11 -5.49
CA PRO A 30 -7.41 0.58 -6.82
C PRO A 30 -7.88 1.52 -7.93
N GLU A 31 -7.10 1.67 -8.99
CA GLU A 31 -7.35 2.66 -10.05
C GLU A 31 -8.75 2.50 -10.67
N LEU A 32 -9.19 1.26 -10.90
CA LEU A 32 -10.52 0.95 -11.46
C LEU A 32 -11.69 1.37 -10.56
N PHE A 33 -11.46 1.55 -9.26
CA PHE A 33 -12.51 1.85 -8.27
C PHE A 33 -12.45 3.28 -7.74
N ALA A 34 -11.42 4.05 -8.12
CA ALA A 34 -11.18 5.38 -7.57
C ALA A 34 -12.03 6.50 -8.19
N GLY A 35 -12.81 6.20 -9.24
CA GLY A 35 -13.67 7.17 -9.93
C GLY A 35 -12.89 8.25 -10.69
N LYS A 36 -13.50 9.41 -10.94
CA LYS A 36 -12.87 10.53 -11.67
C LYS A 36 -11.71 11.14 -10.88
N GLY A 37 -10.60 11.45 -11.56
CA GLY A 37 -9.40 12.08 -10.96
C GLY A 37 -8.11 11.56 -11.57
N THR A 38 -6.96 12.06 -11.11
CA THR A 38 -5.63 11.65 -11.63
C THR A 38 -4.76 10.98 -10.58
N ARG A 39 -4.63 11.56 -9.37
CA ARG A 39 -3.70 11.05 -8.34
C ARG A 39 -4.33 10.74 -6.99
N SER A 40 -5.52 11.27 -6.72
CA SER A 40 -6.24 11.04 -5.46
C SER A 40 -7.65 10.52 -5.74
N ALA A 41 -8.17 9.75 -4.78
CA ALA A 41 -9.56 9.32 -4.79
C ALA A 41 -10.36 10.22 -3.85
N LYS A 42 -11.54 10.66 -4.30
CA LYS A 42 -12.46 11.44 -3.45
C LYS A 42 -13.35 10.47 -2.69
N VAL A 43 -13.15 10.36 -1.38
CA VAL A 43 -14.00 9.58 -0.49
C VAL A 43 -14.84 10.55 0.36
N PRO A 44 -16.18 10.43 0.35
CA PRO A 44 -17.05 11.26 1.18
C PRO A 44 -16.64 11.19 2.67
N GLY A 45 -16.63 12.35 3.34
CA GLY A 45 -16.23 12.46 4.74
C GLY A 45 -14.72 12.47 5.00
N GLN A 46 -13.88 12.32 3.97
CA GLN A 46 -12.42 12.38 4.10
C GLN A 46 -11.84 13.68 3.54
N ALA A 47 -10.73 14.14 4.12
CA ALA A 47 -10.01 15.32 3.65
C ALA A 47 -9.47 15.13 2.21
N LYS A 48 -9.27 16.23 1.48
CA LYS A 48 -8.68 16.20 0.14
C LYS A 48 -7.29 15.56 0.19
N ASN A 49 -6.95 14.72 -0.80
CA ASN A 49 -5.68 14.01 -0.92
C ASN A 49 -5.34 13.00 0.20
N SER A 50 -6.28 12.75 1.13
CA SER A 50 -6.12 11.74 2.18
C SER A 50 -5.87 10.33 1.65
N ILE A 51 -6.34 10.05 0.43
CA ILE A 51 -6.27 8.73 -0.22
C ILE A 51 -5.68 8.89 -1.62
N GLY A 52 -4.69 8.05 -1.92
CA GLY A 52 -4.04 7.95 -3.22
C GLY A 52 -4.67 6.90 -4.11
N ARG A 53 -4.30 6.93 -5.39
CA ARG A 53 -4.68 5.89 -6.36
C ARG A 53 -3.47 5.01 -6.66
N ALA A 54 -3.71 3.73 -6.89
CA ALA A 54 -2.65 2.81 -7.29
C ALA A 54 -3.20 1.69 -8.19
N ALA A 55 -2.56 1.50 -9.34
CA ALA A 55 -2.80 0.36 -10.21
C ALA A 55 -2.19 -0.93 -9.62
N GLY A 56 -2.75 -2.08 -9.96
CA GLY A 56 -2.30 -3.40 -9.52
C GLY A 56 -2.87 -3.84 -8.17
N LEU A 57 -3.71 -3.03 -7.52
CA LEU A 57 -4.41 -3.40 -6.28
C LEU A 57 -5.77 -4.07 -6.52
N GLU A 58 -6.19 -4.22 -7.77
CA GLU A 58 -7.49 -4.77 -8.14
C GLU A 58 -7.66 -6.22 -7.67
N LEU A 59 -6.61 -7.04 -7.82
CA LEU A 59 -6.65 -8.44 -7.40
C LEU A 59 -6.79 -8.58 -5.87
N ALA A 60 -6.28 -7.62 -5.09
CA ALA A 60 -6.44 -7.60 -3.64
C ALA A 60 -7.90 -7.42 -3.19
N LEU A 61 -8.81 -7.01 -4.09
CA LEU A 61 -10.25 -7.02 -3.79
C LEU A 61 -10.85 -8.43 -3.83
N PHE A 62 -10.22 -9.38 -4.52
CA PHE A 62 -10.72 -10.75 -4.68
C PHE A 62 -9.88 -11.75 -3.88
N ASP A 63 -8.56 -11.72 -4.04
CA ASP A 63 -7.60 -12.55 -3.30
C ASP A 63 -7.26 -11.90 -1.96
N LYS A 64 -8.13 -12.11 -0.98
CA LYS A 64 -7.98 -11.66 0.41
C LYS A 64 -8.61 -12.61 1.39
N SER A 65 -8.01 -12.76 2.56
CA SER A 65 -8.53 -13.58 3.66
C SER A 65 -8.58 -12.78 4.96
N MET A 66 -9.48 -13.16 5.87
CA MET A 66 -9.53 -12.53 7.20
C MET A 66 -8.34 -12.99 8.03
N MET A 67 -7.56 -12.04 8.53
CA MET A 67 -6.40 -12.27 9.40
C MET A 67 -6.53 -11.43 10.68
N SER A 68 -6.05 -11.96 11.80
CA SER A 68 -5.88 -11.18 13.03
C SER A 68 -4.48 -10.60 13.03
N ILE A 69 -4.38 -9.28 13.16
CA ILE A 69 -3.10 -8.57 13.34
C ILE A 69 -3.04 -8.11 14.80
N GLY A 70 -2.02 -8.57 15.52
CA GLY A 70 -1.73 -8.15 16.89
C GLY A 70 -0.73 -7.00 16.92
N SER A 71 -0.62 -6.35 18.08
CA SER A 71 0.48 -5.44 18.35
C SER A 71 1.83 -6.14 18.25
N TYR A 72 2.86 -5.40 17.83
CA TYR A 72 4.24 -5.88 17.86
C TYR A 72 4.84 -5.83 19.28
N GLU A 73 4.33 -4.92 20.12
CA GLU A 73 4.82 -4.73 21.50
C GLU A 73 4.40 -5.89 22.40
N GLN A 74 5.35 -6.42 23.17
CA GLN A 74 5.07 -7.55 24.06
C GLN A 74 4.12 -7.13 25.19
N GLY A 75 3.04 -7.90 25.39
CA GLY A 75 2.05 -7.64 26.43
C GLY A 75 0.94 -6.66 26.04
N ASP A 76 0.99 -6.08 24.84
CA ASP A 76 -0.08 -5.24 24.32
C ASP A 76 -1.22 -6.10 23.72
N PRO A 77 -2.44 -6.06 24.30
CA PRO A 77 -3.54 -6.94 23.91
C PRO A 77 -4.28 -6.47 22.65
N ARG A 78 -3.91 -5.33 22.06
CA ARG A 78 -4.60 -4.78 20.89
C ARG A 78 -4.49 -5.76 19.71
N THR A 79 -5.65 -6.16 19.20
CA THR A 79 -5.76 -6.97 17.98
C THR A 79 -6.86 -6.44 17.08
N LEU A 80 -6.64 -6.53 15.77
CA LEU A 80 -7.59 -6.12 14.75
C LEU A 80 -7.77 -7.25 13.74
N ARG A 81 -9.04 -7.55 13.41
CA ARG A 81 -9.37 -8.48 12.34
C ARG A 81 -9.62 -7.71 11.05
N LEU A 82 -8.81 -7.96 10.03
CA LEU A 82 -8.94 -7.30 8.72
C LEU A 82 -8.71 -8.28 7.57
N LYS A 83 -9.17 -7.89 6.38
CA LYS A 83 -8.90 -8.64 5.16
C LYS A 83 -7.49 -8.30 4.67
N VAL A 84 -6.62 -9.29 4.63
CA VAL A 84 -5.23 -9.17 4.16
C VAL A 84 -5.15 -9.77 2.76
N ALA A 85 -4.47 -9.08 1.86
CA ALA A 85 -4.26 -9.54 0.49
C ALA A 85 -3.44 -10.84 0.47
N GLY A 86 -3.87 -11.80 -0.35
CA GLY A 86 -3.15 -13.03 -0.56
C GLY A 86 -1.85 -12.83 -1.37
N SER A 87 -1.04 -13.89 -1.45
CA SER A 87 0.27 -13.84 -2.11
C SER A 87 0.18 -13.44 -3.57
N ALA A 88 -0.85 -13.91 -4.30
CA ALA A 88 -1.02 -13.59 -5.72
C ALA A 88 -1.36 -12.11 -5.92
N ALA A 89 -2.31 -11.56 -5.15
CA ALA A 89 -2.61 -10.13 -5.15
C ALA A 89 -1.38 -9.28 -4.82
N LEU A 90 -0.63 -9.70 -3.81
CA LEU A 90 0.59 -9.03 -3.34
C LEU A 90 1.71 -9.05 -4.39
N LEU A 91 1.84 -10.14 -5.16
CA LEU A 91 2.77 -10.21 -6.30
C LEU A 91 2.33 -9.28 -7.42
N CYS A 92 1.06 -9.33 -7.85
CA CYS A 92 0.52 -8.47 -8.90
C CYS A 92 0.72 -6.98 -8.57
N ALA A 93 0.38 -6.55 -7.35
CA ALA A 93 0.57 -5.17 -6.91
C ALA A 93 2.04 -4.73 -6.98
N LYS A 94 2.97 -5.62 -6.59
CA LYS A 94 4.42 -5.34 -6.69
C LYS A 94 4.90 -5.27 -8.13
N SER A 95 4.43 -6.15 -9.01
CA SER A 95 4.79 -6.13 -10.44
C SER A 95 4.37 -4.83 -11.11
N PHE A 96 3.16 -4.32 -10.84
CA PHE A 96 2.74 -3.00 -11.33
C PHE A 96 3.66 -1.89 -10.81
N LYS A 97 4.02 -1.93 -9.53
CA LYS A 97 4.90 -0.91 -8.95
C LYS A 97 6.32 -0.95 -9.53
N LEU A 98 6.80 -2.15 -9.86
CA LEU A 98 8.09 -2.35 -10.50
C LEU A 98 8.05 -1.84 -11.95
N HIS A 99 6.99 -2.16 -12.69
CA HIS A 99 6.76 -1.66 -14.04
C HIS A 99 6.75 -0.13 -14.09
N GLU A 100 5.99 0.54 -13.20
CA GLU A 100 5.97 2.02 -13.11
C GLU A 100 7.37 2.62 -12.95
N ARG A 101 8.25 1.97 -12.17
CA ARG A 101 9.61 2.45 -11.92
C ARG A 101 10.54 2.21 -13.10
N PHE A 102 10.41 1.10 -13.80
CA PHE A 102 11.19 0.83 -15.01
C PHE A 102 10.76 1.71 -16.18
N SER A 103 9.47 1.99 -16.29
CA SER A 103 8.94 2.87 -17.35
C SER A 103 9.31 4.35 -17.13
N ASP A 104 9.63 4.76 -15.91
CA ASP A 104 10.11 6.10 -15.57
C ASP A 104 11.62 6.26 -15.90
N HIS A 105 11.95 6.26 -17.19
CA HIS A 105 13.31 6.39 -17.71
C HIS A 105 14.01 7.69 -17.30
N ALA A 106 13.24 8.70 -16.89
CA ALA A 106 13.75 9.98 -16.41
C ALA A 106 14.29 9.92 -14.97
N ARG A 107 14.00 8.85 -14.22
CA ARG A 107 14.36 8.69 -12.79
C ARG A 107 14.81 7.24 -12.47
N PRO A 108 15.97 6.82 -13.01
CA PRO A 108 16.47 5.45 -12.82
C PRO A 108 16.78 5.12 -11.35
N ASP A 109 17.03 6.13 -10.51
CA ASP A 109 17.27 6.01 -9.06
C ASP A 109 16.05 5.45 -8.28
N ARG A 110 14.87 5.44 -8.90
CA ARG A 110 13.64 4.93 -8.27
C ARG A 110 13.54 3.41 -8.37
N VAL A 111 14.31 2.75 -9.23
CA VAL A 111 14.46 1.30 -9.25
C VAL A 111 15.32 0.91 -8.06
N ARG A 112 14.70 0.35 -7.01
CA ARG A 112 15.40 -0.04 -5.78
C ARG A 112 15.52 -1.55 -5.71
N PRO A 113 16.66 -2.11 -5.25
CA PRO A 113 16.86 -3.55 -5.12
C PRO A 113 15.75 -4.25 -4.34
N LYS A 114 15.19 -3.58 -3.32
CA LYS A 114 14.12 -4.13 -2.46
C LYS A 114 12.90 -4.62 -3.24
N ASP A 115 12.54 -3.98 -4.35
CA ASP A 115 11.34 -4.36 -5.10
C ASP A 115 11.55 -5.63 -5.93
N ALA A 116 12.78 -5.85 -6.43
CA ALA A 116 13.15 -7.11 -7.09
C ALA A 116 13.25 -8.26 -6.06
N THR A 117 13.82 -7.98 -4.88
CA THR A 117 13.89 -8.96 -3.79
C THR A 117 12.50 -9.37 -3.29
N ASP A 118 11.55 -8.43 -3.18
CA ASP A 118 10.17 -8.73 -2.77
C ASP A 118 9.44 -9.64 -3.77
N VAL A 119 9.68 -9.46 -5.07
CA VAL A 119 9.14 -10.35 -6.13
C VAL A 119 9.79 -11.72 -6.01
N TYR A 120 11.12 -11.79 -5.97
CA TYR A 120 11.86 -13.06 -5.87
C TYR A 120 11.44 -13.88 -4.65
N ARG A 121 11.30 -13.25 -3.47
CA ARG A 121 10.92 -13.94 -2.23
C ARG A 121 9.49 -14.48 -2.26
N ARG A 122 8.58 -13.88 -3.04
CA ARG A 122 7.18 -14.30 -3.12
C ARG A 122 6.92 -15.38 -4.18
N LEU A 123 7.81 -15.53 -5.16
CA LEU A 123 7.65 -16.53 -6.24
C LEU A 123 7.55 -17.98 -5.71
N PRO A 124 8.41 -18.45 -4.78
CA PRO A 124 8.29 -19.82 -4.26
C PRO A 124 6.95 -20.09 -3.56
N THR A 125 6.41 -19.11 -2.85
CA THR A 125 5.11 -19.23 -2.14
C THR A 125 3.93 -19.39 -3.11
N ILE A 126 4.06 -18.93 -4.36
CA ILE A 126 3.00 -18.97 -5.36
C ILE A 126 3.20 -20.14 -6.33
N CYS A 127 4.46 -20.44 -6.68
CA CYS A 127 4.80 -21.44 -7.69
C CYS A 127 5.04 -22.84 -7.13
N ASN A 128 5.05 -23.02 -5.81
CA ASN A 128 5.29 -24.31 -5.13
C ASN A 128 6.51 -25.07 -5.71
N ILE A 129 7.65 -24.37 -5.75
CA ILE A 129 8.98 -24.88 -6.13
C ILE A 129 9.78 -25.12 -4.85
#